data_AF-A0A521A0X1-F1
#
_entry.id   AF-A0A521A0X1-F1
#
_cell.length_a   1.000
_cell.length_b   1.000
_cell.length_c   1.000
_cell.angle_alpha   90.00
_cell.angle_beta   90.00
_cell.angle_gamma   90.00
#
_symmetry.space_group_name_H-M   'P 1'
#
loop_
_entity.id
_entity.type
_entity.pdbx_description
1 polymer ?
#
loop_
_entity_poly.entity_id
_entity_poly.type
_entity_poly.pdbx_seq_one_letter_code
_entity_poly.pdbx_strand_id
1 'polypeptide(L)' 'MSDVKQVAADVVVDSVLDAKGLSCPMPLLRTKKEIGKLKSGEVLQ' A
#
# COMPACT_ATOMS: atom_id res chain seq x y z
N MET A 1 -3.90 8.47 17.01
CA MET A 1 -4.03 8.66 15.54
C MET A 1 -3.92 7.28 14.93
N SER A 2 -4.99 6.50 15.07
CA SER A 2 -5.05 5.07 14.77
C SER A 2 -6.22 4.85 13.80
N ASP A 3 -6.17 5.53 12.67
CA ASP A 3 -7.20 5.49 11.65
C ASP A 3 -6.84 4.44 10.60
N VAL A 4 -6.75 3.17 11.02
CA VAL A 4 -6.77 2.06 10.07
C VAL A 4 -8.23 1.86 9.70
N LYS A 5 -8.67 2.56 8.66
CA LYS A 5 -10.01 2.38 8.08
C LYS A 5 -10.01 1.00 7.41
N GLN A 6 -10.45 -0.01 8.15
CA GLN A 6 -10.49 -1.40 7.69
C GLN A 6 -11.38 -1.50 6.45
N VAL A 7 -10.79 -1.95 5.34
CA VAL A 7 -11.51 -2.30 4.11
C VAL A 7 -12.35 -3.55 4.37
N ALA A 8 -13.52 -3.65 3.72
CA ALA A 8 -14.49 -4.72 3.92
C ALA A 8 -13.85 -6.12 3.92
N ALA A 9 -14.39 -7.03 4.73
CA ALA A 9 -13.79 -8.33 5.09
C ALA A 9 -13.53 -9.30 3.92
N ASP A 10 -13.97 -8.96 2.71
CA ASP A 10 -13.87 -9.78 1.50
C ASP A 10 -12.72 -9.37 0.57
N VAL A 11 -11.87 -8.40 0.95
CA VAL A 11 -10.72 -7.97 0.15
C VAL A 11 -9.47 -8.74 0.56
N VAL A 12 -8.97 -9.59 -0.35
CA VAL A 12 -7.67 -10.25 -0.20
C VAL A 12 -6.57 -9.26 -0.51
N VAL A 13 -5.62 -9.13 0.40
CA VAL A 13 -4.47 -8.22 0.26
C VAL A 13 -3.28 -9.04 -0.20
N ASP A 14 -2.71 -8.68 -1.34
CA ASP A 14 -1.58 -9.40 -1.94
C ASP A 14 -0.23 -8.87 -1.46
N SER A 15 -0.16 -7.58 -1.13
CA SER A 15 1.07 -6.94 -0.64
C SER A 15 0.76 -5.79 0.31
N VAL A 16 1.66 -5.57 1.28
CA VAL A 16 1.56 -4.49 2.27
C VAL A 16 2.82 -3.62 2.18
N LEU A 17 2.65 -2.33 1.95
CA LEU A 17 3.69 -1.33 1.91
C LEU A 17 3.54 -0.34 3.07
N ASP A 18 4.38 -0.48 4.09
CA ASP A 18 4.47 0.53 5.14
C ASP A 18 5.28 1.74 4.65
N ALA A 19 4.58 2.86 4.48
CA ALA A 19 5.15 4.15 4.14
C ALA A 19 5.11 5.17 5.29
N LYS A 20 4.74 4.76 6.51
CA LYS A 20 4.66 5.66 7.66
C LYS A 20 6.05 6.14 8.07
N GLY A 21 6.14 7.41 8.48
CA GLY A 21 7.39 8.02 8.94
C GLY A 21 8.40 8.35 7.83
N LEU A 22 8.09 8.06 6.57
CA LEU A 22 8.92 8.45 5.44
C LEU A 22 8.62 9.90 5.03
N SER A 23 9.66 10.71 4.88
CA SER A 23 9.54 12.08 4.38
C SER A 23 9.35 12.11 2.87
N CYS A 24 8.58 13.10 2.39
CA CYS A 24 8.50 13.40 0.95
C CYS A 24 9.92 13.54 0.36
N PRO A 25 10.27 12.87 -0.76
CA PRO A 25 9.40 12.18 -1.73
C PRO A 25 9.30 10.66 -1.56
N MET A 26 9.91 10.10 -0.52
CA MET A 26 10.12 8.66 -0.36
C MET A 26 8.83 7.81 -0.35
N PRO A 27 7.70 8.25 0.28
CA PRO A 27 6.44 7.50 0.20
C PRO A 27 5.97 7.25 -1.24
N LEU A 28 6.12 8.27 -2.10
CA LEU A 28 5.68 8.18 -3.50
C LEU A 28 6.57 7.25 -4.31
N LEU A 29 7.90 7.35 -4.11
CA LEU A 29 8.85 6.53 -4.84
C LEU A 29 8.73 5.04 -4.49
N ARG A 30 8.49 4.71 -3.22
CA ARG A 30 8.29 3.31 -2.81
C ARG A 30 6.99 2.74 -3.34
N THR A 31 5.91 3.52 -3.24
CA THR A 31 4.61 3.13 -3.81
C THR A 31 4.72 2.87 -5.31
N LYS A 32 5.39 3.75 -6.06
CA LYS A 32 5.62 3.56 -7.50
C LYS A 32 6.41 2.29 -7.82
N LYS A 33 7.42 1.96 -7.01
CA LYS A 33 8.23 0.75 -7.20
C LYS A 33 7.44 -0.52 -6.93
N GLU A 34 6.60 -0.53 -5.90
CA GLU A 34 5.77 -1.70 -5.59
C GLU A 34 4.63 -1.86 -6.59
N ILE A 35 3.98 -0.77 -7.02
CA ILE A 35 2.97 -0.82 -8.10
C ILE A 35 3.53 -1.45 -9.38
N GLY A 36 4.79 -1.18 -9.73
CA GLY A 36 5.43 -1.77 -10.90
C GLY A 36 5.63 -3.30 -10.82
N LYS A 37 5.53 -3.89 -9.63
CA LYS A 37 5.64 -5.33 -9.42
C LYS A 37 4.27 -6.02 -9.34
N LEU A 38 3.19 -5.27 -9.12
CA LEU A 38 1.84 -5.79 -9.02
C LEU A 38 1.29 -6.19 -10.39
N LYS A 39 0.50 -7.25 -10.41
CA LYS A 39 -0.31 -7.62 -11.58
C LYS A 39 -1.69 -6.99 -11.50
N SER A 40 -2.36 -6.87 -12.64
CA SER A 40 -3.72 -6.36 -12.69
C SER A 40 -4.66 -7.24 -11.86
N GLY A 41 -5.36 -6.63 -10.90
CA GLY A 41 -6.27 -7.32 -9.99
C GLY A 41 -5.69 -7.56 -8.59
N GLU A 42 -4.39 -7.34 -8.37
CA GLU A 42 -3.76 -7.45 -7.06
C GLU A 42 -3.95 -6.17 -6.22
N VAL A 43 -4.11 -6.34 -4.91
CA VAL A 43 -4.35 -5.25 -3.96
C VAL A 43 -3.10 -4.98 -3.12
N LEU A 44 -2.63 -3.73 -3.15
CA LEU A 44 -1.55 -3.20 -2.30
C LEU A 44 -2.14 -2.36 -1.16
N GLN A 45 -1.78 -2.70 0.07
CA GLN A 45 -2.22 -2.01 1.30
C GLN A 45 -1.13 -1.14 1.92
#